data_AF-A0A9X9A8P3-F1
#
_entry.id   AF-A0A9X9A8P3-F1
#
_cell.length_a   1.000
_cell.length_b   1.000
_cell.length_c   1.000
_cell.angle_alpha   90.00
_cell.angle_beta   90.00
_cell.angle_gamma   90.00
#
_symmetry.space_group_name_H-M   'P 1'
#
loop_
_entity.id
_entity.type
_entity.pdbx_description
1 polymer ?
#
loop_
_entity_poly.entity_id
_entity_poly.type
_entity_poly.pdbx_seq_one_letter_code
_entity_poly.pdbx_strand_id
1 'polypeptide(L)'
;VIKDGEILLNEEKDKVLDNYAIVDVDEEQLTLINKDIVVVKRNNGSYFNVLVSDVHKLPNGIAHRTISLEEISVLLTRGEK
;
A
#
# COMPACT_ATOMS: atom_id res chain seq x y z
N VAL A 1 -11.92 18.82 6.91
CA VAL A 1 -11.91 20.22 6.42
C VAL A 1 -10.65 20.38 5.59
N ILE A 2 -10.77 20.66 4.29
CA ILE A 2 -9.62 20.89 3.42
C ILE A 2 -9.18 22.33 3.65
N LYS A 3 -7.99 22.51 4.22
CA LYS A 3 -7.29 23.78 4.36
C LYS A 3 -5.94 23.60 3.67
N ASP A 4 -5.69 24.37 2.63
CA ASP A 4 -4.35 24.80 2.19
C ASP A 4 -3.21 23.77 2.32
N GLY A 5 -3.24 22.69 1.52
CA GLY A 5 -2.05 21.89 1.21
C GLY A 5 -1.38 21.09 2.34
N GLU A 6 -1.76 21.29 3.60
CA GLU A 6 -1.29 20.46 4.71
C GLU A 6 -2.27 19.32 4.92
N ILE A 7 -1.90 18.17 4.38
CA ILE A 7 -2.56 16.91 4.68
C ILE A 7 -2.53 16.75 6.20
N LEU A 8 -3.71 16.75 6.82
CA LEU A 8 -3.96 16.36 8.20
C LEU A 8 -3.55 14.90 8.39
N LEU A 9 -2.25 14.67 8.42
CA LEU A 9 -1.58 13.40 8.58
C LEU A 9 -0.69 13.58 9.81
N ASN A 10 -1.24 13.80 10.99
CA ASN A 10 -0.40 13.88 12.20
C ASN A 10 -0.96 13.05 13.34
N GLU A 11 -2.28 12.89 13.44
CA GLU A 11 -2.89 12.03 14.47
C GLU A 11 -3.23 10.61 13.97
N GLU A 12 -3.34 10.40 12.66
CA GLU A 12 -3.57 9.08 12.06
C GLU A 12 -2.30 8.43 11.49
N LYS A 13 -1.13 9.09 11.53
CA LYS A 13 0.10 8.59 10.91
C LYS A 13 0.49 7.18 11.36
N ASP A 14 0.54 6.94 12.67
CA ASP A 14 0.85 5.61 13.21
C ASP A 14 -0.22 4.57 12.87
N LYS A 15 -1.51 4.94 12.92
CA LYS A 15 -2.60 4.02 12.59
C LYS A 15 -2.66 3.68 11.10
N VAL A 16 -2.33 4.64 10.25
CA VAL A 16 -2.22 4.45 8.80
C VAL A 16 -1.02 3.56 8.53
N LEU A 17 0.13 3.79 9.17
CA LEU A 17 1.31 2.95 9.01
C LEU A 17 1.14 1.51 9.52
N ASP A 18 0.35 1.32 10.58
CA ASP A 18 0.09 -0.01 11.16
C ASP A 18 -0.76 -0.89 10.23
N ASN A 19 -1.68 -0.30 9.48
CA ASN A 19 -2.55 -1.03 8.55
C ASN A 19 -1.95 -1.16 7.14
N TYR A 20 -1.12 -0.19 6.72
CA TYR A 20 -0.57 -0.16 5.37
C TYR A 20 0.70 -0.99 5.27
N ALA A 21 0.79 -1.80 4.22
CA ALA A 21 1.96 -2.64 3.98
C ALA A 21 2.24 -2.77 2.49
N ILE A 22 3.52 -3.01 2.15
CA ILE A 22 3.88 -3.45 0.80
C ILE A 22 3.89 -4.96 0.79
N VAL A 23 3.30 -5.53 -0.25
CA VAL A 23 3.44 -6.94 -0.58
C VAL A 23 4.11 -7.12 -1.93
N ASP A 24 5.01 -8.09 -1.98
CA ASP A 24 5.67 -8.54 -3.19
C ASP A 24 4.93 -9.78 -3.70
N VAL A 25 4.20 -9.63 -4.80
CA VAL A 25 3.33 -10.67 -5.35
C VAL A 25 3.55 -10.84 -6.84
N ASP A 26 3.46 -12.06 -7.33
CA ASP A 26 3.36 -12.33 -8.77
C ASP A 26 1.95 -12.02 -9.30
N GLU A 27 1.77 -12.20 -10.62
CA GLU A 27 0.49 -11.94 -11.27
C GLU A 27 -0.65 -12.83 -10.73
N GLU A 28 -0.38 -14.10 -10.41
CA GLU A 28 -1.39 -15.02 -9.87
C GLU A 28 -1.81 -14.59 -8.47
N GLN A 29 -0.84 -14.29 -7.61
CA GLN A 29 -1.11 -13.79 -6.25
C GLN A 29 -1.79 -12.41 -6.24
N LEU A 30 -1.48 -11.54 -7.19
CA LEU A 30 -2.18 -10.27 -7.37
C LEU A 30 -3.67 -10.48 -7.64
N THR A 31 -4.06 -11.56 -8.33
CA THR A 31 -5.48 -11.87 -8.55
C THR A 31 -6.20 -12.34 -7.29
N LEU A 32 -5.47 -12.87 -6.31
CA LEU A 32 -5.99 -13.34 -5.02
C LEU A 32 -6.18 -12.20 -4.02
N ILE A 33 -5.46 -11.09 -4.18
CA ILE A 33 -5.60 -9.92 -3.31
C ILE A 33 -6.91 -9.20 -3.63
N ASN A 34 -7.66 -8.87 -2.58
CA ASN A 34 -8.88 -8.08 -2.71
C ASN A 34 -8.55 -6.68 -3.22
N LYS A 35 -9.07 -6.31 -4.39
CA LYS A 35 -8.84 -4.99 -5.00
C LYS A 35 -9.34 -3.82 -4.15
N ASP A 36 -10.26 -4.07 -3.22
CA ASP A 36 -10.76 -3.07 -2.26
C ASP A 36 -9.66 -2.56 -1.31
N ILE A 37 -8.68 -3.42 -0.98
CA ILE A 37 -7.55 -3.06 -0.12
C ILE A 37 -6.33 -2.60 -0.91
N VAL A 38 -6.34 -2.75 -2.24
CA VAL A 38 -5.23 -2.36 -3.11
C VAL A 38 -5.28 -0.86 -3.33
N VAL A 39 -4.29 -0.16 -2.78
CA VAL A 39 -4.16 1.29 -2.93
C VAL A 39 -3.42 1.63 -4.22
N VAL A 40 -2.29 0.96 -4.43
CA VAL A 40 -1.49 1.13 -5.64
C VAL A 40 -0.72 -0.14 -5.95
N LYS A 41 -0.49 -0.39 -7.24
CA LYS A 41 0.35 -1.49 -7.70
C LYS A 41 1.44 -0.94 -8.60
N ARG A 42 2.63 -1.51 -8.48
CA ARG A 42 3.79 -1.20 -9.30
C ARG A 42 4.32 -2.50 -9.90
N ASN A 43 4.50 -2.52 -11.20
CA ASN A 43 5.20 -3.61 -11.86
C ASN A 43 6.72 -3.40 -11.72
N ASN A 44 7.42 -4.36 -11.11
CA ASN A 44 8.87 -4.36 -10.94
C ASN A 44 9.58 -5.31 -11.93
N GLY A 45 8.90 -5.66 -13.03
CA GLY A 45 9.37 -6.57 -14.09
C GLY A 45 8.97 -8.01 -13.82
N SER A 46 9.52 -8.61 -12.75
CA SER A 46 9.28 -10.02 -12.41
C SER A 46 8.19 -10.23 -11.36
N TYR A 47 7.81 -9.18 -10.63
CA TYR A 47 6.81 -9.21 -9.57
C TYR A 47 6.17 -7.83 -9.45
N PHE A 48 5.03 -7.78 -8.76
CA PHE A 48 4.29 -6.57 -8.45
C PHE A 48 4.49 -6.18 -7.00
N ASN A 49 4.83 -4.91 -6.78
CA ASN A 49 4.77 -4.25 -5.49
C ASN A 49 3.39 -3.67 -5.33
N VAL A 50 2.64 -4.19 -4.37
CA VAL A 50 1.29 -3.72 -4.10
C VAL A 50 1.26 -3.09 -2.73
N LEU A 51 0.91 -1.81 -2.69
CA LEU A 51 0.57 -1.15 -1.44
C LEU A 51 -0.87 -1.53 -1.10
N VAL A 52 -1.04 -2.17 0.05
CA VAL A 52 -2.35 -2.42 0.63
C VAL A 52 -2.60 -1.48 1.78
N SER A 53 -3.86 -1.07 1.95
CA SER A 53 -4.31 -0.25 3.09
C SER A 53 -4.64 -1.07 4.33
N ASP A 54 -4.72 -2.39 4.19
CA ASP A 54 -5.17 -3.30 5.25
C ASP A 54 -4.46 -4.66 5.11
N VAL A 55 -3.37 -4.82 5.87
CA VAL A 55 -2.55 -6.03 5.90
C VAL A 55 -3.32 -7.24 6.46
N HIS A 56 -4.31 -7.04 7.33
CA HIS A 56 -5.07 -8.12 7.96
C HIS A 56 -6.01 -8.84 6.99
N LYS A 57 -6.34 -8.20 5.87
CA LYS A 57 -7.14 -8.77 4.78
C LYS A 57 -6.31 -9.49 3.72
N LEU A 58 -4.98 -9.55 3.89
CA LEU A 58 -4.14 -10.31 2.98
C LEU A 58 -4.35 -11.82 3.16
N PRO A 59 -4.36 -12.60 2.07
CA PRO A 59 -4.39 -14.04 2.17
C PRO A 59 -3.11 -14.59 2.82
N ASN A 60 -3.26 -15.70 3.55
CA ASN A 60 -2.14 -16.40 4.19
C ASN A 60 -1.12 -16.86 3.13
N GLY A 61 0.16 -16.55 3.35
CA GLY A 61 1.25 -16.90 2.44
C GLY A 61 1.86 -15.70 1.71
N ILE A 62 1.21 -14.54 1.74
CA ILE A 62 1.79 -13.30 1.20
C ILE A 62 2.71 -12.67 2.24
N ALA A 63 4.00 -12.61 1.90
CA ALA A 63 4.95 -11.85 2.68
C ALA A 63 4.64 -10.35 2.53
N HIS A 64 4.47 -9.67 3.67
CA HIS A 64 4.30 -8.24 3.73
C HIS A 64 5.45 -7.61 4.49
N ARG A 65 5.82 -6.39 4.10
CA ARG A 65 6.78 -5.56 4.82
C ARG A 65 6.11 -4.26 5.25
N THR A 66 6.50 -3.80 6.43
CA THR A 66 6.11 -2.47 6.91
C THR A 66 6.71 -1.41 6.00
N ILE A 67 5.94 -0.36 5.76
CA ILE A 67 6.32 0.73 4.86
C ILE A 67 6.33 2.04 5.65
N SER A 68 7.31 2.91 5.39
CA SER A 68 7.34 4.27 5.95
C SER A 68 6.47 5.23 5.14
N LEU A 69 6.04 6.32 5.78
CA LEU A 69 5.23 7.37 5.14
C LEU A 69 5.89 7.99 3.91
N GLU A 70 7.22 8.10 3.93
CA GLU A 70 8.00 8.58 2.80
C GLU A 70 7.86 7.64 1.59
N GLU A 71 7.98 6.33 1.81
CA GLU A 71 7.78 5.31 0.77
C GLU A 71 6.32 5.30 0.29
N ILE A 72 5.32 5.43 1.18
CA ILE A 72 3.91 5.59 0.79
C ILE A 72 3.76 6.78 -0.14
N SER A 73 4.30 7.95 0.24
CA SER A 73 4.18 9.17 -0.55
C SER A 73 4.85 9.01 -1.92
N VAL A 74 6.01 8.36 -1.98
CA VAL A 74 6.70 8.04 -3.24
C VAL A 74 5.86 7.11 -4.11
N LEU A 75 5.27 6.06 -3.54
CA LEU A 75 4.41 5.12 -4.26
C LEU A 75 3.13 5.76 -4.77
N LEU A 76 2.49 6.64 -3.99
CA LEU A 76 1.29 7.37 -4.40
C LEU A 76 1.57 8.40 -5.49
N THR A 77 2.75 9.04 -5.46
CA THR A 77 3.13 10.05 -6.44
C THR A 77 3.59 9.42 -7.77
N ARG A 78 4.14 8.21 -7.73
CA ARG A 78 4.74 7.53 -8.89
C ARG A 78 3.99 6.29 -9.37
N GLY A 79 2.96 5.86 -8.65
CA GLY A 79 2.19 4.68 -8.99
C GLY A 79 1.07 5.00 -9.98
N GLU A 80 0.87 4.11 -10.93
CA GLU A 80 -0.25 4.18 -11.85
C GLU A 80 -1.49 3.57 -11.15
N LYS A 81 -2.63 4.25 -11.29
CA LYS A 81 -3.90 3.89 -10.63
C LYS A 81 -4.60 2.73 -11.33
#